data_AF-A0A938F4H4-F1
#
_entry.id   AF-A0A938F4H4-F1
#
_cell.length_a   1.000
_cell.length_b   1.000
_cell.length_c   1.000
_cell.angle_alpha   90.00
_cell.angle_beta   90.00
_cell.angle_gamma   90.00
#
_symmetry.space_group_name_H-M   'P 1'
#
loop_
_entity.id
_entity.type
_entity.pdbx_description
1 polymer ?
#
loop_
_entity_poly.entity_id
_entity_poly.type
_entity_poly.pdbx_seq_one_letter_code
_entity_poly.pdbx_strand_id
1 'polypeptide(L)'
;MSTDLNREQKRALKRMGALDDKGNPVRTQPQSRERGGSERVGPGQYMREVGDEMKKVAWPKWPEVRRYSIIVLATVLVFTAYIGALDAVFGFFSGWLYKE
;
A
#
# COMPACT_ATOMS: atom_id res chain seq x y z
N MET A 1 43.03 -40.32 -14.44
CA MET A 1 43.71 -39.13 -14.99
C MET A 1 44.22 -38.31 -13.82
N SER A 2 45.50 -38.45 -13.47
CA SER A 2 46.13 -37.70 -12.38
C SER A 2 46.42 -36.28 -12.89
N THR A 3 45.67 -35.29 -12.40
CA THR A 3 45.92 -33.89 -12.74
C THR A 3 47.05 -33.35 -11.88
N ASP A 4 48.29 -33.50 -12.36
CA ASP A 4 49.47 -32.88 -11.75
C ASP A 4 49.42 -31.36 -11.92
N LEU A 5 48.73 -30.71 -10.99
CA LEU A 5 48.66 -29.25 -10.89
C LEU A 5 50.07 -28.68 -10.63
N ASN A 6 50.47 -27.72 -11.47
CA ASN A 6 51.75 -27.02 -11.36
C ASN A 6 51.87 -26.30 -9.99
N ARG A 7 53.07 -26.21 -9.42
CA ARG A 7 53.33 -25.56 -8.12
C ARG A 7 52.81 -24.13 -8.07
N GLU A 8 52.83 -23.42 -9.19
CA GLU A 8 52.26 -22.07 -9.33
C GLU A 8 50.73 -22.09 -9.23
N GLN A 9 50.06 -23.06 -9.84
CA GLN A 9 48.60 -23.21 -9.78
C GLN A 9 48.13 -23.51 -8.36
N LYS A 10 48.86 -24.34 -7.61
CA LYS A 10 48.54 -24.64 -6.19
C LYS A 10 48.69 -23.40 -5.29
N ARG A 11 49.70 -22.56 -5.53
CA ARG A 11 49.88 -21.29 -4.80
C ARG A 11 48.82 -20.27 -5.16
N ALA A 12 48.41 -20.19 -6.44
CA ALA A 12 47.31 -19.35 -6.87
C ALA A 12 45.99 -19.78 -6.21
N LEU A 13 45.69 -21.08 -6.22
CA LEU A 13 44.52 -21.67 -5.57
C LEU A 13 44.49 -21.44 -4.05
N LYS A 14 45.66 -21.51 -3.39
CA LYS A 14 45.81 -21.17 -1.98
C LYS A 14 45.61 -19.66 -1.72
N ARG A 15 46.15 -18.78 -2.56
CA ARG A 15 45.92 -17.32 -2.48
C ARG A 15 44.46 -16.94 -2.72
N MET A 16 43.76 -17.69 -3.57
CA MET A 16 42.33 -17.54 -3.83
C MET A 16 41.45 -18.09 -2.69
N GLY A 17 42.03 -18.59 -1.60
CA GLY A 17 41.29 -19.14 -0.46
C GLY A 17 40.52 -20.42 -0.76
N ALA A 18 40.77 -21.03 -1.92
CA ALA A 18 40.06 -22.21 -2.39
C ALA A 18 40.65 -23.52 -1.85
N LEU A 19 41.84 -23.49 -1.25
CA LEU A 19 42.54 -24.66 -0.70
C LEU A 19 42.95 -24.42 0.76
N ASP A 20 42.76 -25.43 1.60
CA ASP A 20 43.16 -25.41 3.01
C ASP A 20 44.69 -25.58 3.16
N ASP A 21 45.21 -25.42 4.38
CA ASP A 21 46.64 -25.62 4.66
C ASP A 21 47.15 -27.05 4.41
N LYS A 22 46.23 -28.00 4.19
CA LYS A 22 46.51 -29.41 3.87
C LYS A 22 46.39 -29.69 2.36
N GLY A 23 46.05 -28.69 1.54
CA GLY A 23 45.99 -28.79 0.08
C GLY A 23 44.69 -29.38 -0.48
N ASN A 24 43.64 -29.52 0.34
CA ASN A 24 42.32 -29.98 -0.10
C ASN A 24 41.44 -28.78 -0.49
N PRO A 25 40.52 -28.94 -1.46
CA PRO A 25 39.59 -27.88 -1.83
C PRO A 25 38.69 -27.53 -0.64
N VAL A 26 38.75 -26.28 -0.18
CA VAL A 26 37.83 -25.71 0.80
C VAL A 26 36.49 -25.63 0.09
N ARG A 27 35.58 -26.52 0.47
CA ARG A 27 34.19 -26.50 0.02
C ARG A 27 33.64 -25.11 0.33
N THR A 28 33.43 -24.31 -0.72
CA THR A 28 32.77 -23.01 -0.70
C THR A 28 31.68 -23.02 0.37
N GLN A 29 31.72 -22.02 1.25
CA GLN A 29 30.70 -21.80 2.28
C GLN A 29 29.32 -22.14 1.72
N PRO A 30 28.48 -22.84 2.49
CA PRO A 30 27.14 -23.16 2.02
C PRO A 30 26.50 -21.84 1.61
N GLN A 31 26.27 -21.66 0.31
CA GLN A 31 25.38 -20.62 -0.19
C GLN A 31 24.16 -20.76 0.70
N SER A 32 23.89 -19.73 1.50
CA SER A 32 22.67 -19.63 2.26
C SER A 32 21.58 -19.91 1.25
N ARG A 33 20.98 -21.10 1.32
CA ARG A 33 19.84 -21.45 0.50
C ARG A 33 18.87 -20.31 0.74
N GLU A 34 18.69 -19.47 -0.26
CA GLU A 34 17.57 -18.56 -0.31
C GLU A 34 16.36 -19.46 -0.17
N ARG A 35 15.82 -19.50 1.05
CA ARG A 35 14.67 -20.30 1.37
C ARG A 35 13.55 -19.66 0.55
N GLY A 36 13.23 -20.27 -0.59
CA GLY A 36 11.99 -20.07 -1.31
C GLY A 36 10.82 -20.55 -0.47
N GLY A 37 10.61 -19.94 0.69
CA GLY A 37 9.34 -19.97 1.40
C GLY A 37 8.44 -18.99 0.69
N SER A 38 7.29 -19.46 0.22
CA SER A 38 6.22 -18.64 -0.34
C SER A 38 6.16 -17.31 0.40
N GLU A 39 6.39 -16.21 -0.32
CA GLU A 39 6.36 -14.84 0.18
C GLU A 39 4.92 -14.50 0.54
N ARG A 40 4.46 -15.05 1.66
CA ARG A 40 3.17 -14.68 2.26
C ARG A 40 3.39 -13.32 2.86
N VAL A 41 2.76 -12.31 2.25
CA VAL A 41 2.76 -10.94 2.73
C VAL A 41 2.32 -10.95 4.20
N GLY A 42 3.24 -10.63 5.11
CA GLY A 42 2.92 -10.57 6.53
C GLY A 42 2.03 -9.36 6.83
N PRO A 43 1.23 -9.37 7.92
CA PRO A 43 0.38 -8.22 8.30
C PRO A 43 1.15 -6.89 8.42
N GLY A 44 2.41 -6.94 8.86
CA GLY A 44 3.28 -5.77 8.92
C GLY A 44 3.75 -5.26 7.55
N GLN A 45 3.94 -6.16 6.57
CA GLN A 45 4.27 -5.80 5.20
C GLN A 45 3.04 -5.18 4.51
N TYR A 46 1.85 -5.77 4.69
CA TYR A 46 0.59 -5.24 4.18
C TYR A 46 0.33 -3.80 4.65
N MET A 47 0.51 -3.51 5.95
CA MET A 47 0.27 -2.16 6.47
C MET A 47 1.27 -1.13 5.90
N ARG A 48 2.48 -1.59 5.58
CA ARG A 48 3.51 -0.77 4.94
C ARG A 48 3.15 -0.47 3.49
N GLU A 49 2.68 -1.48 2.76
CA GLU A 49 2.18 -1.35 1.39
C GLU A 49 0.95 -0.41 1.32
N VAL A 50 0.00 -0.53 2.25
CA VAL A 50 -1.14 0.41 2.36
C VAL A 50 -0.65 1.83 2.60
N GLY A 51 0.30 2.03 3.52
CA GLY A 51 0.87 3.35 3.78
C GLY A 51 1.58 3.95 2.56
N ASP A 52 2.28 3.13 1.78
CA ASP A 52 2.95 3.56 0.56
C ASP A 52 1.96 3.88 -0.57
N GLU A 53 0.82 3.19 -0.65
CA GLU A 53 -0.26 3.52 -1.57
C GLU A 53 -1.05 4.76 -1.13
N MET A 54 -1.30 4.91 0.17
CA MET A 54 -1.97 6.08 0.75
C MET A 54 -1.23 7.40 0.48
N LYS A 55 0.11 7.36 0.29
CA LYS A 55 0.91 8.52 -0.12
C LYS A 55 0.66 8.94 -1.58
N LYS A 56 0.20 8.02 -2.43
CA LYS A 56 -0.15 8.31 -3.83
C LYS A 56 -1.52 8.96 -3.96
N VAL A 57 -2.38 8.79 -2.96
CA VAL A 57 -3.70 9.41 -2.92
C VAL A 57 -3.53 10.91 -2.67
N ALA A 58 -4.00 11.71 -3.62
CA ALA A 58 -4.07 13.16 -3.48
C ALA A 58 -5.14 13.51 -2.44
N TRP A 59 -4.73 13.64 -1.18
CA TRP A 59 -5.63 14.10 -0.13
C TRP A 59 -6.09 15.53 -0.42
N PRO A 60 -7.41 15.79 -0.33
CA PRO A 60 -7.97 17.07 -0.69
C PRO A 60 -7.41 18.18 0.21
N LYS A 61 -7.22 19.36 -0.38
CA LYS A 61 -6.79 20.54 0.39
C LYS A 61 -8.00 21.12 1.13
N TRP A 62 -7.80 21.61 2.35
CA TRP A 62 -8.85 22.23 3.17
C TRP A 62 -9.76 23.25 2.46
N PRO A 63 -9.26 24.12 1.56
CA PRO A 63 -10.11 25.04 0.81
C PRO A 63 -11.06 24.35 -0.16
N GLU A 64 -10.67 23.22 -0.74
CA GLU A 64 -11.47 22.45 -1.69
C GLU A 64 -12.64 21.76 -0.99
N VAL A 65 -12.37 21.13 0.17
CA VAL A 65 -13.41 20.53 1.01
C VAL A 65 -14.46 21.59 1.39
N ARG A 66 -14.03 22.78 1.84
CA ARG A 66 -14.96 23.86 2.21
C ARG A 66 -15.85 24.29 1.03
N ARG A 67 -15.31 24.42 -0.18
CA ARG A 67 -16.10 24.80 -1.36
C ARG A 67 -17.19 23.78 -1.65
N TYR A 68 -16.83 22.49 -1.70
CA TYR A 68 -17.81 21.44 -1.95
C TYR A 68 -18.84 21.32 -0.82
N SER A 69 -18.42 21.44 0.44
CA SER A 69 -19.34 21.44 1.58
C SER A 69 -20.33 22.61 1.52
N ILE A 70 -19.91 23.82 1.15
CA ILE A 70 -20.81 24.98 1.01
C ILE A 70 -21.83 24.74 -0.10
N ILE A 71 -21.43 24.19 -1.24
CA ILE A 71 -22.35 23.88 -2.34
C ILE A 71 -23.42 22.89 -1.85
N VAL A 72 -23.01 21.80 -1.20
CA VAL A 72 -23.94 20.79 -0.66
C VAL A 72 -24.85 21.40 0.41
N LEU A 73 -24.32 22.24 1.29
CA LEU A 73 -25.11 22.87 2.35
C LEU A 73 -26.15 23.83 1.76
N ALA A 74 -25.78 24.59 0.73
CA ALA A 74 -26.70 25.48 0.02
C ALA A 74 -27.81 24.70 -0.70
N THR A 75 -27.48 23.61 -1.40
CA THR A 75 -28.50 22.79 -2.08
C THR A 75 -29.46 22.15 -1.08
N VAL A 76 -28.95 21.60 0.03
CA VAL A 76 -29.79 21.06 1.10
C VAL A 76 -30.75 22.13 1.63
N LEU A 77 -30.26 23.34 1.95
CA LEU A 77 -31.10 24.43 2.44
C LEU A 77 -32.21 24.82 1.45
N VAL A 78 -31.90 24.88 0.15
CA VAL A 78 -32.89 25.17 -0.90
C VAL A 78 -33.97 24.10 -0.94
N PHE A 79 -33.60 22.82 -0.95
CA PHE A 79 -34.56 21.73 -0.96
C PHE A 79 -35.39 21.64 0.32
N THR A 80 -34.77 21.85 1.48
CA THR A 80 -35.47 21.90 2.76
C THR A 80 -36.49 23.04 2.78
N ALA A 81 -36.13 24.24 2.32
CA ALA A 81 -37.05 25.37 2.23
C ALA A 81 -38.18 25.10 1.23
N TYR A 82 -37.87 24.50 0.07
CA TYR A 82 -38.86 24.14 -0.94
C TYR A 82 -39.88 23.13 -0.43
N ILE A 83 -39.42 22.02 0.15
CA ILE A 83 -40.29 20.99 0.72
C ILE A 83 -41.11 21.58 1.88
N GLY A 84 -40.47 22.32 2.79
CA GLY A 84 -41.18 22.97 3.89
C GLY A 84 -42.24 23.98 3.43
N ALA A 85 -41.98 24.71 2.34
CA ALA A 85 -42.96 25.61 1.76
C ALA A 85 -44.14 24.83 1.14
N LEU A 86 -43.87 23.74 0.43
CA LEU A 86 -44.92 22.86 -0.09
C LEU A 86 -45.76 22.27 1.04
N ASP A 87 -45.14 21.76 2.09
CA ASP A 87 -45.83 21.21 3.26
C ASP A 87 -46.72 22.26 3.94
N ALA A 88 -46.24 23.50 4.05
CA ALA A 88 -47.04 24.60 4.59
C ALA A 88 -48.24 24.95 3.69
N VAL A 89 -48.07 24.96 2.37
CA VAL A 89 -49.15 25.20 1.40
C VAL A 89 -50.19 24.08 1.47
N PHE A 90 -49.76 22.82 1.47
CA PHE A 90 -50.66 21.68 1.59
C PHE A 90 -51.36 21.65 2.96
N GLY A 91 -50.68 22.00 4.05
CA GLY A 91 -51.25 22.13 5.38
C GLY A 91 -52.33 23.22 5.45
N PHE A 92 -52.08 24.39 4.88
CA PHE A 92 -53.06 25.47 4.80
C PHE A 92 -54.26 25.08 3.92
N PHE A 93 -54.00 24.50 2.74
CA PHE A 93 -55.04 24.12 1.79
C PHE A 93 -55.92 22.99 2.32
N SER A 94 -55.32 21.95 2.93
CA SER A 94 -56.07 20.87 3.57
C SER A 94 -56.89 21.38 4.75
N GLY A 95 -56.32 22.24 5.60
CA GLY A 95 -57.05 22.84 6.71
C GLY A 95 -58.24 23.69 6.28
N TRP A 96 -58.18 24.32 5.10
CA TRP A 96 -59.33 24.99 4.48
C TRP A 96 -60.35 23.99 3.94
N LEU A 97 -59.90 22.95 3.21
CA LEU A 97 -60.74 21.94 2.57
C LEU A 97 -61.51 21.05 3.56
N TYR A 98 -60.91 20.69 4.70
CA TYR A 98 -61.53 19.84 5.73
C TYR A 98 -62.42 20.62 6.71
N LYS A 99 -62.57 21.94 6.54
CA LYS A 99 -63.37 22.79 7.43
C LYS A 99 -64.85 22.90 7.01
N GLU A 100 -65.24 22.30 5.90
CA GLU A 100 -66.63 21.99 5.53
C GLU A 100 -67.00 20.54 5.92
#